data_AF-A0A0F9FAF6-F1
#
_entry.id   AF-A0A0F9FAF6-F1
#
_cell.length_a   1.000
_cell.length_b   1.000
_cell.length_c   1.000
_cell.angle_alpha   90.00
_cell.angle_beta   90.00
_cell.angle_gamma   90.00
#
_symmetry.space_group_name_H-M   'P 1'
#
loop_
_entity.id
_entity.type
_entity.pdbx_description
1 polymer ?
#
loop_
_entity_poly.entity_id
_entity_poly.type
_entity_poly.pdbx_seq_one_letter_code
_entity_poly.pdbx_strand_id
1 'polypeptide(L)' 'MSGVIREYKRNGRKVRIKDAYKGDAGRGRIRIDPEVIRELNLKTGDVIEIVHPVVGKKTAALLFPGKDEDKG' A
#
# COMPACT_ATOMS: atom_id res chain seq x y z
N MET A 1 16.05 24.13 -10.45
CA MET A 1 16.34 22.73 -10.11
C MET A 1 15.08 21.91 -10.36
N SER A 2 14.96 21.35 -11.56
CA SER A 2 13.88 20.45 -11.93
C SER A 2 14.12 19.11 -11.22
N GLY A 3 13.48 18.94 -10.07
CA GLY A 3 13.45 17.67 -9.37
C GLY A 3 12.93 16.62 -10.34
N VAL A 4 13.77 15.65 -10.67
CA VAL A 4 13.45 14.54 -11.55
C VAL A 4 12.23 13.84 -10.96
N ILE A 5 11.05 14.13 -11.52
CA ILE A 5 9.87 13.30 -11.33
C ILE A 5 10.24 12.01 -12.05
N ARG A 6 10.87 11.08 -11.32
CA ARG A 6 11.01 9.69 -11.79
C ARG A 6 9.59 9.21 -11.98
N GLU A 7 9.15 9.23 -13.23
CA GLU A 7 7.87 8.69 -13.65
C GLU A 7 7.92 7.19 -13.30
N TYR A 8 7.34 6.82 -12.16
CA TYR A 8 7.16 5.44 -11.77
C TYR A 8 6.09 4.85 -12.69
N LYS A 9 6.50 4.50 -13.92
CA LYS A 9 5.76 3.59 -14.78
C LYS A 9 5.75 2.22 -14.14
N ARG A 10 4.76 1.94 -13.29
CA ARG A 10 4.32 0.61 -12.84
C ARG A 10 2.97 0.79 -12.15
N ASN A 11 1.99 -0.06 -12.47
CA ASN A 11 0.61 -0.06 -11.96
C ASN A 11 0.55 0.07 -10.42
N GLY A 12 0.58 1.28 -9.88
CA GLY A 12 0.59 1.53 -8.45
C GLY A 12 -0.35 2.68 -8.08
N ARG A 13 -1.10 2.52 -6.99
CA ARG A 13 -2.03 3.53 -6.49
C ARG A 13 -1.38 4.31 -5.35
N LYS A 14 -1.44 5.65 -5.41
CA LYS A 14 -1.11 6.50 -4.26
C LYS A 14 -2.22 6.39 -3.24
N VAL A 15 -1.87 6.04 -2.01
CA VAL A 15 -2.79 5.88 -0.88
C VAL A 15 -2.32 6.74 0.30
N ARG A 16 -3.25 7.06 1.21
CA ARG A 16 -2.93 7.71 2.47
C ARG A 16 -2.54 6.67 3.52
N ILE A 17 -1.53 6.97 4.32
CA ILE A 17 -1.10 6.09 5.42
C ILE A 17 -1.98 6.37 6.65
N LYS A 18 -2.51 5.29 7.25
CA LYS A 18 -3.18 5.27 8.56
C LYS A 18 -2.38 4.38 9.51
N ASP A 19 -2.56 4.59 10.81
CA ASP A 19 -1.92 3.75 11.83
C ASP A 19 -2.43 2.31 11.75
N ALA A 20 -1.52 1.36 11.95
CA ALA A 20 -1.87 -0.05 11.97
C ALA A 20 -2.69 -0.40 13.22
N TYR A 21 -3.61 -1.35 13.10
CA TYR A 21 -4.25 -1.94 14.26
C TYR A 21 -3.22 -2.64 15.16
N LYS A 22 -3.48 -2.68 16.47
CA LYS A 22 -2.62 -3.37 17.46
C LYS A 22 -2.31 -4.83 17.07
N GLY A 23 -3.25 -5.50 16.39
CA GLY A 23 -3.12 -6.87 15.90
C GLY A 23 -2.27 -7.04 14.63
N ASP A 24 -1.86 -5.95 13.97
CA ASP A 24 -1.10 -6.01 12.70
C ASP A 24 0.31 -5.42 12.83
N ALA A 25 0.51 -4.51 13.80
CA ALA A 25 1.80 -3.89 14.07
C ALA A 25 2.93 -4.93 14.24
N GLY A 26 4.03 -4.73 13.52
CA GLY A 26 5.22 -5.58 13.58
C GLY A 26 5.11 -6.96 12.91
N ARG A 27 3.97 -7.31 12.29
CA ARG A 27 3.73 -8.64 11.70
C ARG A 27 4.00 -8.73 10.20
N GLY A 28 4.48 -7.66 9.57
CA GLY A 28 4.74 -7.63 8.12
C GLY A 28 3.48 -7.72 7.25
N ARG A 29 2.33 -7.26 7.77
CA ARG A 29 1.03 -7.32 7.12
C ARG A 29 0.48 -5.92 6.91
N ILE A 30 -0.29 -5.74 5.85
CA ILE A 30 -0.99 -4.48 5.57
C ILE A 30 -2.47 -4.73 5.28
N ARG A 31 -3.27 -3.69 5.53
CA ARG A 31 -4.63 -3.58 5.04
C ARG A 31 -4.71 -2.36 4.12
N ILE A 32 -5.49 -2.50 3.06
CA ILE A 32 -5.74 -1.47 2.06
C ILE A 32 -7.25 -1.36 1.94
N ASP A 33 -7.74 -0.16 1.63
CA ASP A 33 -9.13 0.10 1.30
C ASP A 33 -9.68 -0.98 0.33
N PRO A 34 -10.80 -1.66 0.67
CA PRO A 34 -11.45 -2.63 -0.20
C PRO A 34 -11.72 -2.14 -1.63
N GLU A 35 -11.96 -0.85 -1.83
CA GLU A 35 -12.16 -0.27 -3.17
C GLU A 35 -10.86 -0.30 -3.99
N VAL A 36 -9.73 0.07 -3.39
CA VAL A 36 -8.42 0.01 -4.05
C VAL A 36 -8.02 -1.44 -4.36
N ILE A 37 -8.33 -2.39 -3.45
CA ILE A 37 -8.12 -3.83 -3.70
C ILE A 37 -8.89 -4.28 -4.94
N ARG A 38 -10.16 -3.86 -5.09
CA ARG A 38 -11.00 -4.19 -6.24
C ARG A 38 -10.51 -3.53 -7.54
N GLU A 39 -10.19 -2.24 -7.49
CA GLU A 39 -9.67 -1.48 -8.64
C GLU A 39 -8.38 -2.10 -9.20
N LEU A 40 -7.50 -2.56 -8.32
CA LEU A 40 -6.23 -3.17 -8.67
C LEU A 40 -6.30 -4.69 -8.85
N ASN A 41 -7.48 -5.30 -8.66
CA ASN A 41 -7.72 -6.75 -8.74
C ASN A 41 -6.73 -7.57 -7.86
N LEU A 42 -6.47 -7.07 -6.66
CA LEU A 42 -5.57 -7.70 -5.68
C LEU A 42 -6.33 -8.76 -4.87
N LYS A 43 -5.60 -9.77 -4.39
CA LYS A 43 -6.14 -10.84 -3.54
C LYS A 43 -5.43 -10.88 -2.20
N THR A 44 -6.17 -11.28 -1.16
CA THR A 44 -5.58 -11.59 0.14
C THR A 44 -4.45 -12.62 -0.03
N GLY A 45 -3.30 -12.34 0.59
CA GLY A 45 -2.09 -13.15 0.45
C GLY A 45 -1.13 -12.67 -0.62
N ASP A 46 -1.50 -11.69 -1.45
CA ASP A 46 -0.57 -11.06 -2.38
C ASP A 46 0.50 -10.27 -1.60
N VAL A 47 1.71 -10.23 -2.16
CA VAL A 47 2.81 -9.40 -1.65
C VAL A 47 2.79 -8.05 -2.34
N ILE A 48 2.67 -6.98 -1.56
CA ILE A 48 2.55 -5.62 -2.07
C ILE A 48 3.88 -4.89 -1.89
N GLU A 49 4.44 -4.36 -2.99
CA GLU A 49 5.57 -3.42 -2.95
C GLU A 49 5.06 -2.04 -2.50
N ILE A 50 5.66 -1.48 -1.45
CA ILE A 50 5.39 -0.14 -0.95
C ILE A 50 6.61 0.72 -1.25
N VAL A 51 6.39 1.83 -1.94
CA VAL A 51 7.45 2.76 -2.32
C VAL A 51 7.14 4.13 -1.74
N HIS A 52 8.08 4.68 -0.97
CA HIS A 52 8.00 6.08 -0.56
C HIS A 52 8.34 6.97 -1.77
N PRO A 53 7.41 7.80 -2.28
CA PRO A 53 7.58 8.47 -3.57
C PRO A 53 8.73 9.50 -3.59
N VAL A 54 8.98 10.17 -2.45
CA VAL A 54 10.06 11.18 -2.35
C VAL A 54 11.42 10.56 -2.01
N VAL A 55 11.49 9.80 -0.91
CA VAL A 55 12.76 9.21 -0.44
C VAL A 55 13.22 8.04 -1.33
N GLY A 56 12.31 7.37 -2.04
CA GLY A 56 12.63 6.21 -2.87
C GLY A 56 12.90 4.92 -2.07
N LYS A 57 12.68 4.94 -0.75
CA LYS A 57 12.72 3.72 0.08
C LYS A 57 11.62 2.77 -0.35
N LYS A 58 11.95 1.48 -0.37
CA LYS A 58 11.05 0.41 -0.75
C LYS A 58 10.95 -0.60 0.37
N THR A 59 9.78 -1.20 0.50
CA THR A 59 9.54 -2.35 1.37
C THR A 59 8.44 -3.21 0.76
N ALA A 60 8.17 -4.36 1.35
CA ALA A 60 7.08 -5.24 0.95
C ALA A 60 6.32 -5.74 2.17
N ALA A 61 5.03 -6.02 1.99
CA ALA A 61 4.18 -6.59 3.04
C ALA A 61 3.11 -7.51 2.45
N LEU A 62 2.57 -8.38 3.30
CA LEU A 62 1.52 -9.33 2.93
C LEU A 62 0.14 -8.66 3.04
N LEU A 63 -0.67 -8.72 1.98
CA LEU A 63 -2.02 -8.18 1.97
C LEU A 63 -2.97 -9.03 2.81
N PHE A 64 -3.57 -8.42 3.82
CA PHE A 64 -4.66 -9.00 4.61
C PHE A 64 -6.01 -8.46 4.13
N PRO A 65 -7.13 -9.16 4.41
CA PRO A 65 -8.45 -8.67 4.04
C PRO A 65 -8.66 -7.26 4.60
N GLY A 66 -9.01 -6.33 3.72
CA GLY A 66 -9.47 -5.00 4.11
C GLY A 66 -10.78 -5.10 4.88
N LYS A 67 -10.96 -4.21 5.85
CA LYS A 67 -12.21 -4.07 6.60
C LYS A 67 -12.96 -2.82 6.15
N ASP A 68 -14.22 -2.69 6.54
CA ASP A 68 -15.00 -1.49 6.21
C ASP A 68 -14.41 -0.22 6.83
N GLU A 69 -13.72 -0.34 7.97
CA GLU A 69 -13.01 0.76 8.63
C GLU A 69 -11.76 1.23 7.87
N ASP A 70 -11.28 0.44 6.90
CA ASP A 70 -10.13 0.81 6.05
C ASP A 70 -10.55 1.73 4.88
N LYS A 71 -11.84 2.00 4.69
CA LYS A 71 -12.35 2.90 3.64
C LYS A 71 -11.89 4.36 3.84
N GLY A 72 -11.55 5.02 2.74
CA GLY A 72 -11.15 6.45 2.66
C GLY A 72 -9.74 6.77 3.12
#